data_AF-A0A7W1N3I7-F1
#
_entry.id   AF-A0A7W1N3I7-F1
#
_cell.length_a   1.000
_cell.length_b   1.000
_cell.length_c   1.000
_cell.angle_alpha   90.00
_cell.angle_beta   90.00
_cell.angle_gamma   90.00
#
_symmetry.space_group_name_H-M   'P 1'
#
loop_
_entity.id
_entity.type
_entity.pdbx_description
1 polymer ?
#
loop_
_entity_poly.entity_id
_entity_poly.type
_entity_poly.pdbx_seq_one_letter_code
_entity_poly.pdbx_strand_id
1 'polypeptide(L)'
;MRTANMAIATGAFLDERDEWPAAIRRASEEKWPSVELTAITEELFRSLPVYLSSVGMRLSDFARVSVHAPAVLDSSPTAVAQLVLDSGLPYDLIFHPDRFREEDALARLEGQAVFENMDVNKYFGRTPDRSVRTVSRRRVLPRRGTCLDKRPHPATWLRTP
;
A
#
# COMPACT_ATOMS: atom_id res chain seq x y z
N MET A 1 -8.76 -11.38 -23.44
CA MET A 1 -9.43 -11.03 -22.17
C MET A 1 -8.82 -9.70 -21.70
N ARG A 2 -9.59 -8.62 -21.60
CA ARG A 2 -9.06 -7.29 -21.23
C ARG A 2 -8.92 -7.21 -19.71
N THR A 3 -7.69 -7.36 -19.21
CA THR A 3 -7.29 -7.27 -17.80
C THR A 3 -7.16 -5.82 -17.30
N ALA A 4 -7.64 -4.82 -18.06
CA ALA A 4 -7.31 -3.40 -17.92
C ALA A 4 -7.59 -2.76 -16.54
N ASN A 5 -8.30 -3.45 -15.64
CA ASN A 5 -8.60 -2.99 -14.28
C ASN A 5 -7.99 -3.89 -13.18
N MET A 6 -7.06 -4.78 -13.51
CA MET A 6 -6.43 -5.67 -12.54
C MET A 6 -5.02 -5.18 -12.21
N ALA A 7 -4.67 -5.23 -10.94
CA ALA A 7 -3.33 -4.92 -10.45
C ALA A 7 -2.76 -6.12 -9.71
N ILE A 8 -1.43 -6.22 -9.70
CA ILE A 8 -0.70 -7.20 -8.90
C ILE A 8 0.13 -6.49 -7.83
N ALA A 9 0.05 -6.97 -6.60
CA ALA A 9 0.98 -6.56 -5.56
C ALA A 9 2.26 -7.38 -5.68
N THR A 10 3.42 -6.74 -5.65
CA THR A 10 4.72 -7.41 -5.63
C THR A 10 4.83 -8.41 -4.46
N GLY A 11 4.16 -8.13 -3.34
CA GLY A 11 4.00 -9.06 -2.23
C GLY A 11 3.31 -10.40 -2.55
N ALA A 12 2.64 -10.54 -3.69
CA ALA A 12 2.03 -11.79 -4.14
C ALA A 12 3.03 -12.76 -4.80
N PHE A 13 4.20 -12.27 -5.22
CA PHE A 13 5.28 -13.08 -5.77
C PHE A 13 6.14 -13.60 -4.61
N LEU A 14 5.74 -14.70 -3.99
CA LEU A 14 6.30 -15.14 -2.70
C LEU A 14 7.84 -15.28 -2.69
N ASP A 15 8.44 -15.70 -3.81
CA ASP A 15 9.89 -15.88 -3.92
C ASP A 15 10.63 -14.56 -4.19
N GLU A 16 9.94 -13.56 -4.77
CA GLU A 16 10.51 -12.28 -5.21
C GLU A 16 9.98 -11.07 -4.43
N ARG A 17 9.10 -11.28 -3.43
CA ARG A 17 8.30 -10.22 -2.80
C ARG A 17 9.11 -9.09 -2.17
N ASP A 18 10.29 -9.42 -1.66
CA ASP A 18 11.20 -8.50 -0.99
C ASP A 18 12.32 -8.01 -1.95
N GLU A 19 12.28 -8.47 -3.21
CA GLU A 19 13.21 -8.16 -4.29
C GLU A 19 12.46 -7.46 -5.45
N TRP A 20 12.12 -6.18 -5.27
CA TRP A 20 11.33 -5.43 -6.25
C TRP A 20 11.83 -5.50 -7.71
N PRO A 21 13.15 -5.49 -8.01
CA PRO A 21 13.60 -5.66 -9.39
C PRO A 21 13.12 -6.98 -10.01
N ALA A 22 13.13 -8.07 -9.25
CA ALA A 22 12.67 -9.38 -9.71
C ALA A 22 11.15 -9.42 -9.82
N ALA A 23 10.44 -8.90 -8.81
CA ALA A 23 8.98 -8.82 -8.81
C ALA A 23 8.41 -7.96 -9.95
N ILE A 24 9.03 -6.81 -10.25
CA ILE A 24 8.63 -5.94 -11.38
C ILE A 24 8.89 -6.60 -12.73
N ARG A 25 10.03 -7.27 -12.88
CA ARG A 25 10.33 -8.04 -14.09
C ARG A 25 9.25 -9.10 -14.34
N ARG A 26 8.92 -9.87 -13.31
CA ARG A 26 7.86 -10.88 -13.36
C ARG A 26 6.49 -10.28 -13.68
N ALA A 27 6.12 -9.16 -13.04
CA ALA A 27 4.86 -8.47 -13.33
C ALA A 27 4.76 -8.03 -14.80
N SER A 28 5.86 -7.56 -15.38
CA SER A 28 5.94 -7.18 -16.79
C SER A 28 5.86 -8.39 -17.72
N GLU A 29 6.59 -9.49 -17.41
CA GLU A 29 6.54 -10.75 -18.16
C GLU A 29 5.13 -11.37 -18.16
N GLU A 30 4.41 -11.28 -17.05
CA GLU A 30 3.01 -11.72 -16.90
C GLU A 30 1.98 -10.72 -17.47
N LYS A 31 2.43 -9.57 -17.99
CA LYS A 31 1.62 -8.53 -18.65
C LYS A 31 0.55 -7.91 -17.74
N TRP A 32 0.88 -7.69 -16.48
CA TRP A 32 0.01 -6.95 -15.56
C TRP A 32 -0.05 -5.47 -15.97
N PRO A 33 -1.24 -4.87 -16.09
CA PRO A 33 -1.36 -3.47 -16.51
C PRO A 33 -1.15 -2.47 -15.36
N SER A 34 -1.13 -2.94 -14.11
CA SER A 34 -0.93 -2.10 -12.92
C SER A 34 -0.20 -2.90 -11.84
N VAL A 35 0.62 -2.22 -11.06
CA VAL A 35 1.42 -2.87 -10.01
C VAL A 35 1.39 -2.07 -8.71
N GLU A 36 1.43 -2.79 -7.60
CA GLU A 36 1.62 -2.25 -6.26
C GLU A 36 2.98 -2.71 -5.70
N LEU A 37 3.84 -1.76 -5.38
CA LEU A 37 5.11 -2.00 -4.71
C LEU A 37 4.85 -2.23 -3.23
N THR A 38 5.13 -3.42 -2.73
CA THR A 38 4.84 -3.81 -1.36
C THR A 38 6.05 -3.50 -0.49
N ALA A 39 5.98 -2.43 0.29
CA ALA A 39 7.01 -2.03 1.24
C ALA A 39 6.51 -2.33 2.68
N ILE A 40 6.36 -3.62 2.99
CA ILE A 40 5.61 -4.07 4.17
C ILE A 40 6.28 -3.70 5.51
N THR A 41 7.61 -3.54 5.50
CA THR A 41 8.43 -3.10 6.64
C THR A 41 8.93 -1.68 6.43
N GLU A 42 9.31 -1.02 7.52
CA GLU A 42 9.92 0.31 7.44
C GLU A 42 11.28 0.30 6.72
N GLU A 43 12.07 -0.77 6.89
CA GLU A 43 13.34 -0.93 6.19
C GLU A 43 13.15 -0.97 4.67
N LEU A 44 12.22 -1.80 4.18
CA LEU A 44 11.88 -1.84 2.77
C LEU A 44 11.45 -0.43 2.33
N PHE A 45 10.51 0.20 3.03
CA PHE A 45 10.05 1.54 2.66
C PHE A 45 11.19 2.57 2.59
N ARG A 46 12.16 2.54 3.51
CA ARG A 46 13.35 3.41 3.45
C ARG A 46 14.23 3.16 2.23
N SER A 47 14.31 1.92 1.76
CA SER A 47 15.06 1.56 0.54
C SER A 47 14.34 1.91 -0.76
N LEU A 48 13.02 2.17 -0.70
CA LEU A 48 12.17 2.38 -1.87
C LEU A 48 12.60 3.57 -2.74
N PRO A 49 12.93 4.77 -2.21
CA PRO A 49 13.39 5.89 -3.03
C PRO A 49 14.65 5.56 -3.85
N VAL A 50 15.58 4.80 -3.27
CA VAL A 50 16.79 4.34 -3.96
C VAL A 50 16.42 3.42 -5.12
N TYR A 51 15.57 2.42 -4.88
CA TYR A 51 15.08 1.54 -5.93
C TYR A 51 14.38 2.32 -7.05
N LEU A 52 13.47 3.23 -6.70
CA LEU A 52 12.70 4.03 -7.66
C LEU A 52 13.60 4.92 -8.53
N SER A 53 14.66 5.48 -7.95
CA SER A 53 15.65 6.25 -8.72
C SER A 53 16.40 5.41 -9.75
N SER A 54 16.54 4.10 -9.52
CA SER A 54 17.28 3.17 -10.40
C SER A 54 16.43 2.56 -11.52
N VAL A 55 15.11 2.45 -11.33
CA VAL A 55 14.23 1.62 -12.15
C VAL A 55 13.58 2.39 -13.32
N GLY A 56 13.40 3.71 -13.20
CA GLY A 56 13.01 4.63 -14.27
C GLY A 56 11.98 4.08 -15.26
N MET A 57 12.38 3.96 -16.53
CA MET A 57 11.53 3.51 -17.65
C MET A 57 10.81 2.17 -17.42
N ARG A 58 11.36 1.26 -16.60
CA ARG A 58 10.69 -0.05 -16.35
C ARG A 58 9.35 0.09 -15.64
N LEU A 59 9.14 1.17 -14.87
CA LEU A 59 7.84 1.43 -14.25
C LEU A 59 6.85 2.11 -15.22
N SER A 60 7.34 2.69 -16.32
CA SER A 60 6.49 3.33 -17.33
C SER A 60 5.69 2.33 -18.19
N ASP A 61 6.05 1.04 -18.11
CA ASP A 61 5.30 -0.06 -18.75
C ASP A 61 3.94 -0.33 -18.08
N PHE A 62 3.75 0.15 -16.85
CA PHE A 62 2.50 -0.01 -16.10
C PHE A 62 1.62 1.23 -16.26
N ALA A 63 0.33 1.03 -16.51
CA ALA A 63 -0.64 2.12 -16.58
C ALA A 63 -0.88 2.79 -15.22
N ARG A 64 -0.59 2.09 -14.11
CA ARG A 64 -0.65 2.61 -12.74
C ARG A 64 0.37 1.90 -11.84
N VAL A 65 1.01 2.69 -10.98
CA VAL A 65 1.89 2.21 -9.91
C VAL A 65 1.40 2.79 -8.59
N SER A 66 1.21 1.95 -7.59
CA SER A 66 0.95 2.34 -6.20
C SER A 66 2.00 1.74 -5.27
N VAL A 67 2.07 2.23 -4.04
CA VAL A 67 2.96 1.71 -3.00
C VAL A 67 2.13 1.31 -1.80
N HIS A 68 2.29 0.09 -1.33
CA HIS A 68 1.77 -0.32 -0.03
C HIS A 68 2.71 0.14 1.06
N ALA A 69 2.24 1.03 1.94
CA ALA A 69 2.98 1.56 3.07
C ALA A 69 3.28 0.45 4.12
N PRO A 70 4.23 0.69 5.04
CA PRO A 70 4.56 -0.28 6.08
C PRO A 70 3.33 -0.69 6.89
N ALA A 71 3.18 -2.00 7.09
CA ALA A 71 2.16 -2.58 7.96
C ALA A 71 2.78 -3.38 9.12
N VAL A 72 4.08 -3.67 9.05
CA VAL A 72 4.93 -4.12 10.15
C VAL A 72 5.73 -2.91 10.59
N LEU A 73 5.47 -2.43 11.81
CA LEU A 73 6.04 -1.19 12.32
C LEU A 73 7.05 -1.54 13.43
N ASP A 74 8.28 -1.05 13.27
CA ASP A 74 9.34 -1.13 14.28
C ASP A 74 9.32 0.10 15.19
N SER A 75 8.70 1.18 14.70
CA SER A 75 8.51 2.47 15.36
C SER A 75 7.03 2.77 15.60
N SER A 76 6.71 3.97 16.10
CA SER A 76 5.33 4.37 16.34
C SER A 76 4.59 4.66 15.02
N PRO A 77 3.25 4.48 14.96
CA PRO A 77 2.46 4.84 13.79
C PRO A 77 2.67 6.30 13.33
N THR A 78 2.85 7.23 14.27
CA THR A 78 3.16 8.64 13.95
C THR A 78 4.52 8.79 13.28
N ALA A 79 5.55 8.08 13.74
CA ALA A 79 6.88 8.11 13.13
C ALA A 79 6.85 7.54 11.70
N VAL A 80 6.10 6.47 11.49
CA VAL A 80 5.90 5.87 10.16
C VAL A 80 5.11 6.81 9.26
N ALA A 81 4.05 7.45 9.76
CA ALA A 81 3.33 8.46 9.00
C ALA A 81 4.27 9.60 8.55
N GLN A 82 5.15 10.08 9.44
CA GLN A 82 6.14 11.10 9.10
C GLN A 82 7.17 10.60 8.07
N LEU A 83 7.71 9.39 8.25
CA LEU A 83 8.62 8.75 7.29
C LEU A 83 7.99 8.72 5.88
N VAL A 84 6.71 8.40 5.82
CA VAL A 84 5.99 8.33 4.55
C VAL A 84 5.80 9.73 3.94
N LEU A 85 5.43 10.73 4.71
CA LEU A 85 5.34 12.12 4.23
C LEU A 85 6.69 12.63 3.72
N ASP A 86 7.77 12.36 4.46
CA ASP A 86 9.13 12.80 4.15
C ASP A 86 9.70 12.13 2.89
N SER A 87 9.16 10.97 2.51
CA SER A 87 9.60 10.23 1.32
C SER A 87 9.36 10.99 0.01
N GLY A 88 8.37 11.89 -0.02
CA GLY A 88 8.04 12.70 -1.20
C GLY A 88 7.67 11.87 -2.44
N LEU A 89 7.26 10.61 -2.27
CA LEU A 89 6.99 9.70 -3.38
C LEU A 89 5.81 10.20 -4.24
N PRO A 90 5.93 10.21 -5.57
CA PRO A 90 4.88 10.71 -6.47
C PRO A 90 3.77 9.68 -6.76
N TYR A 91 3.59 8.68 -5.89
CA TYR A 91 2.69 7.53 -6.10
C TYR A 91 1.52 7.54 -5.12
N ASP A 92 0.44 6.85 -5.49
CA ASP A 92 -0.63 6.55 -4.54
C ASP A 92 -0.09 5.63 -3.43
N LEU A 93 -0.19 6.09 -2.19
CA LEU A 93 0.27 5.36 -1.02
C LEU A 93 -0.93 4.68 -0.33
N ILE A 94 -0.85 3.36 -0.23
CA ILE A 94 -1.91 2.49 0.28
C ILE A 94 -1.60 2.13 1.73
N PHE A 95 -2.55 2.40 2.63
CA PHE A 95 -2.37 2.18 4.06
C PHE A 95 -3.45 1.28 4.65
N HIS A 96 -3.04 0.49 5.63
CA HIS A 96 -3.91 -0.24 6.52
C HIS A 96 -4.41 0.67 7.66
N PRO A 97 -5.67 1.11 7.69
CA PRO A 97 -6.16 2.04 8.72
C PRO A 97 -6.06 1.51 10.16
N ASP A 98 -6.07 0.19 10.38
CA ASP A 98 -5.90 -0.40 11.72
C ASP A 98 -4.50 -0.17 12.29
N ARG A 99 -3.49 0.01 11.44
CA ARG A 99 -2.11 0.33 11.84
C ARG A 99 -1.90 1.79 12.23
N PHE A 100 -2.73 2.68 11.71
CA PHE A 100 -2.58 4.13 11.89
C PHE A 100 -3.70 4.75 12.73
N ARG A 101 -4.47 3.97 13.49
CA ARG A 101 -5.66 4.41 14.24
C ARG A 101 -5.46 5.58 15.23
N GLU A 102 -4.22 5.94 15.54
CA GLU A 102 -3.91 7.09 16.39
C GLU A 102 -4.23 8.39 15.63
N GLU A 103 -5.03 9.28 16.26
CA GLU A 103 -5.52 10.52 15.62
C GLU A 103 -4.38 11.34 15.01
N ASP A 104 -3.25 11.42 15.71
CA ASP A 104 -2.05 12.11 15.29
C ASP A 104 -1.42 11.55 13.99
N ALA A 105 -1.49 10.24 13.79
CA ALA A 105 -0.99 9.59 12.58
C ALA A 105 -1.98 9.77 11.41
N LEU A 106 -3.28 9.60 11.67
CA LEU A 106 -4.32 9.84 10.65
C LEU A 106 -4.35 11.28 10.16
N ALA A 107 -4.24 12.25 11.07
CA ALA A 107 -4.27 13.67 10.71
C ALA A 107 -3.07 14.06 9.85
N ARG A 108 -1.88 13.47 10.12
CA ARG A 108 -0.68 13.67 9.31
C ARG A 108 -0.82 13.12 7.89
N LEU A 109 -1.47 11.97 7.75
CA LEU A 109 -1.72 11.33 6.46
C LEU A 109 -2.88 11.96 5.66
N GLU A 110 -3.62 12.90 6.27
CA GLU A 110 -4.73 13.59 5.64
C GLU A 110 -4.25 14.42 4.42
N GLY A 111 -4.48 13.88 3.21
CA GLY A 111 -4.15 14.54 1.94
C GLY A 111 -3.15 13.80 1.04
N GLN A 112 -2.45 12.78 1.55
CA GLN A 112 -1.52 11.93 0.77
C GLN A 112 -1.86 10.43 0.79
N ALA A 113 -2.81 10.00 1.64
CA ALA A 113 -3.13 8.59 1.82
C ALA A 113 -4.37 8.11 1.06
N VAL A 114 -4.25 6.94 0.42
CA VAL A 114 -5.36 6.09 0.00
C VAL A 114 -5.47 4.98 1.05
N PHE A 115 -6.57 4.94 1.80
CA PHE A 115 -6.78 3.88 2.78
C PHE A 115 -7.42 2.66 2.12
N GLU A 116 -6.82 1.49 2.33
CA GLU A 116 -7.39 0.21 1.93
C GLU A 116 -8.52 -0.19 2.88
N ASN A 117 -9.59 -0.79 2.33
CA ASN A 117 -10.58 -1.49 3.14
C ASN A 117 -9.95 -2.78 3.69
N MET A 118 -10.00 -2.96 5.01
CA MET A 118 -9.44 -4.11 5.69
C MET A 118 -10.33 -5.36 5.58
N ASP A 119 -9.73 -6.53 5.72
CA ASP A 119 -10.39 -7.84 5.81
C ASP A 119 -11.67 -7.81 6.68
N VAL A 120 -12.71 -8.54 6.26
CA VAL A 120 -14.00 -8.66 6.95
C VAL A 120 -13.90 -9.13 8.40
N ASN A 121 -12.80 -9.81 8.74
CA ASN A 121 -12.50 -10.32 10.08
C ASN A 121 -11.84 -9.28 11.00
N LYS A 122 -11.44 -8.10 10.48
CA LYS A 122 -10.88 -7.01 11.29
C LYS A 122 -11.97 -6.04 11.76
N TYR A 123 -11.82 -5.55 13.00
CA TYR A 123 -12.81 -4.67 13.64
C TYR A 123 -12.79 -3.24 13.09
N PHE A 124 -11.62 -2.75 12.66
CA PHE A 124 -11.41 -1.37 12.16
C PHE A 124 -11.07 -1.40 10.66
N GLY A 125 -11.64 -0.47 9.88
CA GLY A 125 -11.39 -0.36 8.43
C GLY A 125 -12.18 -1.32 7.53
N ARG A 126 -13.04 -2.19 8.09
CA ARG A 126 -13.89 -3.18 7.37
C ARG A 126 -14.99 -2.56 6.52
N THR A 127 -15.51 -1.44 6.98
CA THR A 127 -16.37 -0.55 6.20
C THR A 127 -15.70 0.81 6.22
N PRO A 128 -15.87 1.66 5.19
CA PRO A 128 -15.45 3.05 5.30
C PRO A 128 -16.29 3.69 6.41
N ASP A 129 -15.81 3.66 7.64
CA ASP A 129 -16.45 4.30 8.79
C ASP A 129 -16.33 5.83 8.68
N ARG A 130 -16.93 6.58 9.61
CA ARG A 130 -16.98 8.04 9.50
C ARG A 130 -15.59 8.68 9.56
N SER A 131 -14.65 8.11 10.29
CA SER A 131 -13.24 8.53 10.37
C SER A 131 -12.52 8.28 9.05
N VAL A 132 -12.56 7.06 8.52
CA VAL A 132 -11.97 6.69 7.23
C VAL A 132 -12.62 7.48 6.08
N ARG A 133 -13.93 7.73 6.14
CA ARG A 133 -14.69 8.57 5.19
C ARG A 133 -14.35 10.04 5.27
N THR A 134 -14.03 10.58 6.44
CA THR A 134 -13.70 12.02 6.57
C THR A 134 -12.33 12.29 5.98
N VAL A 135 -11.37 11.40 6.22
CA VAL A 135 -10.00 11.48 5.67
C VAL A 135 -9.99 11.25 4.16
N SER A 136 -10.78 10.31 3.64
CA SER A 136 -10.90 10.05 2.19
C SER A 136 -11.75 11.07 1.41
N ARG A 137 -12.39 12.05 2.07
CA ARG A 137 -13.24 13.08 1.43
C ARG A 137 -12.52 14.40 1.10
N ARG A 138 -11.33 14.67 1.64
CA ARG A 138 -10.67 15.98 1.49
C ARG A 138 -9.86 16.20 0.21
N ARG A 139 -9.78 15.23 -0.71
CA ARG A 139 -9.36 15.46 -2.10
C ARG A 139 -10.36 14.82 -3.07
N VAL A 140 -10.97 15.65 -3.90
CA VAL A 140 -11.66 15.21 -5.11
C VAL A 140 -10.60 14.67 -6.06
N LEU A 141 -10.32 13.37 -5.99
CA LEU A 141 -9.64 12.65 -7.05
C LEU A 141 -10.60 12.61 -8.26
N PRO A 142 -10.21 13.10 -9.45
CA PRO A 142 -11.01 12.96 -10.66
C PRO A 142 -10.87 11.54 -11.22
N ARG A 143 -11.16 10.52 -10.39
CA ARG A 143 -11.56 9.14 -10.75
C ARG A 143 -11.58 8.32 -9.45
N ARG A 144 -12.75 7.76 -9.16
CA ARG A 144 -13.08 7.01 -7.95
C ARG A 144 -12.15 5.81 -7.75
N GLY A 145 -11.73 5.54 -6.52
CA GLY A 145 -11.16 4.25 -6.13
C GLY A 145 -11.17 4.08 -4.62
N THR A 146 -11.82 3.02 -4.14
CA THR A 146 -11.49 2.40 -2.85
C THR A 146 -10.68 1.17 -3.21
N CYS A 147 -9.53 0.93 -2.56
CA CYS A 147 -8.85 -0.35 -2.68
C CYS A 147 -9.62 -1.36 -1.83
N LEU A 148 -10.21 -2.35 -2.50
CA LEU A 148 -10.93 -3.44 -1.86
C LEU A 148 -10.03 -4.66 -1.87
N ASP A 149 -9.47 -5.01 -0.70
CA ASP A 149 -8.77 -6.28 -0.57
C ASP A 149 -9.78 -7.42 -0.70
N LYS A 150 -9.50 -8.38 -1.60
CA LYS A 150 -10.27 -9.61 -1.77
C LYS A 150 -9.50 -10.85 -1.30
N ARG A 151 -8.28 -10.68 -0.77
CA ARG A 151 -7.49 -11.80 -0.26
C ARG A 151 -7.95 -12.14 1.16
N PRO A 152 -8.13 -13.42 1.49
CA PRO A 152 -8.13 -13.84 2.88
C PRO A 152 -6.71 -13.67 3.42
N HIS A 153 -6.52 -12.82 4.44
CA HIS A 153 -5.25 -12.79 5.17
C HIS A 153 -5.12 -14.08 5.98
N PRO A 154 -3.96 -14.77 6.01
CA PRO A 154 -3.79 -15.95 6.83
C PRO A 154 -3.95 -15.57 8.31
N ALA A 155 -5.08 -15.97 8.90
CA ALA A 155 -5.32 -15.90 10.33
C ALA A 155 -4.55 -17.04 11.01
N THR A 156 -3.33 -16.77 11.47
CA THR A 156 -2.49 -17.73 12.20
C THR A 156 -1.43 -16.95 12.98
N TRP A 157 -1.19 -17.08 14.29
CA TRP A 157 -1.81 -17.76 15.42
C TRP A 157 -1.33 -17.00 16.67
N LEU A 158 -2.21 -16.66 17.63
CA LEU A 158 -1.82 -16.51 19.02
C LEU A 158 -2.75 -17.40 19.84
N ARG A 159 -2.34 -18.67 20.01
CA ARG A 159 -2.71 -19.40 21.22
C ARG A 159 -1.86 -18.81 22.33
N THR A 160 -2.47 -17.96 23.14
CA THR A 160 -2.00 -17.72 24.50
C THR A 160 -2.31 -18.97 25.33
N PRO A 161 -1.43 -19.38 26.28
CA PRO A 161 -1.92 -20.12 27.44
C PRO A 161 -2.93 -19.27 28.24
#